data_AF-A0A3C2BRT8-F1
#
_entry.id   AF-A0A3C2BRT8-F1
#
_cell.length_a   1.000
_cell.length_b   1.000
_cell.length_c   1.000
_cell.angle_alpha   90.00
_cell.angle_beta   90.00
_cell.angle_gamma   90.00
#
_symmetry.space_group_name_H-M   'P 1'
#
loop_
_entity.id
_entity.type
_entity.pdbx_description
1 polymer ?
#
loop_
_entity_poly.entity_id
_entity_poly.type
_entity_poly.pdbx_seq_one_letter_code
_entity_poly.pdbx_strand_id
1 'polypeptide(L)' 'TFSSEAEIPPVWVSKTGKEALLVDGERPDTSNEKAVRTHWDMLLERRSLPELEQILEDRLTILRERRGERRSA' A
#
# COMPACT_ATOMS: atom_id res chain seq x y z
N THR A 1 -14.75 4.81 31.13
CA THR A 1 -15.66 5.95 31.34
C THR A 1 -14.80 7.17 31.50
N PHE A 2 -15.16 8.29 30.87
CA PHE A 2 -14.41 9.55 30.96
C PHE A 2 -14.90 10.39 32.16
N SER A 3 -14.06 11.32 32.61
CA SER A 3 -14.46 12.33 33.60
C SER A 3 -15.50 13.29 32.98
N SER A 4 -16.37 13.88 33.81
CA SER A 4 -17.40 14.84 33.37
C SER A 4 -16.82 16.12 32.78
N GLU A 5 -15.58 16.48 33.13
CA GLU A 5 -14.88 17.67 32.63
C GLU A 5 -13.98 17.36 31.44
N ALA A 6 -13.86 16.09 31.04
CA ALA A 6 -12.94 15.68 29.99
C ALA A 6 -13.60 15.81 28.61
N GLU A 7 -12.84 16.33 27.65
CA GLU A 7 -13.20 16.28 26.24
C GLU A 7 -13.08 14.84 25.73
N ILE A 8 -14.11 14.34 25.04
CA ILE A 8 -14.16 12.99 24.52
C ILE A 8 -13.47 12.96 23.15
N PRO A 9 -12.44 12.13 22.94
CA PRO A 9 -11.74 12.07 21.67
C PRO A 9 -12.61 11.38 20.59
N PRO A 10 -12.45 11.75 19.31
CA PRO A 10 -13.19 11.14 18.20
C PRO A 10 -12.73 9.70 17.89
N VAL A 11 -11.52 9.33 18.32
CA VAL A 11 -10.95 7.98 18.15
C VAL A 11 -10.42 7.48 19.48
N TRP A 12 -10.66 6.21 19.78
CA TRP A 12 -10.14 5.55 20.98
C TRP A 12 -9.75 4.09 20.71
N VAL A 13 -8.76 3.58 21.44
CA VAL A 13 -8.40 2.16 21.40
C VAL A 13 -9.39 1.36 22.25
N SER A 14 -10.22 0.55 21.59
CA SER A 14 -11.21 -0.30 22.25
C SER A 14 -10.56 -1.46 23.01
N LYS A 15 -11.35 -2.17 23.83
CA LYS A 15 -10.89 -3.35 24.58
C LYS A 15 -10.35 -4.48 23.69
N THR A 16 -10.67 -4.49 22.39
CA THR A 16 -10.15 -5.46 21.43
C THR A 16 -8.80 -5.06 20.84
N GLY A 17 -8.23 -3.91 21.26
CA GLY A 17 -6.97 -3.37 20.73
C GLY A 17 -7.08 -2.71 19.36
N LYS A 18 -8.29 -2.54 18.83
CA LYS A 18 -8.56 -1.85 17.56
C LYS A 18 -9.01 -0.42 17.82
N GLU A 19 -8.67 0.50 16.93
CA GLU A 19 -9.27 1.82 16.90
C GLU A 19 -10.78 1.71 16.70
N ALA A 20 -11.52 2.48 17.50
CA ALA A 20 -12.95 2.66 17.41
C ALA A 20 -13.24 4.16 17.24
N LEU A 21 -14.21 4.46 16.37
CA LEU A 21 -14.69 5.81 16.13
C LEU A 21 -15.84 6.13 17.09
N LEU A 22 -15.93 7.40 17.51
CA LEU A 22 -17.07 7.91 18.25
C LEU A 22 -18.33 7.84 17.38
N VAL A 23 -19.42 7.28 17.92
CA VAL A 23 -20.64 6.96 17.16
C VAL A 23 -21.30 8.20 16.55
N ASP A 24 -21.36 9.30 17.29
CA ASP A 24 -21.95 10.58 16.87
C ASP A 24 -20.88 11.67 16.63
N GLY A 25 -19.61 11.26 16.48
CA GLY A 25 -18.49 12.17 16.27
C GLY A 25 -18.13 12.34 14.79
N GLU A 26 -17.47 13.46 14.45
CA GLU A 26 -16.86 13.62 13.14
C GLU A 26 -15.67 12.67 12.98
N ARG A 27 -15.53 12.08 11.79
CA ARG A 27 -14.36 11.27 11.47
C ARG A 27 -13.14 12.20 11.29
N PRO A 28 -11.99 11.87 11.89
CA PRO A 28 -10.76 12.60 11.62
C PRO A 28 -10.44 12.58 10.12
N ASP A 29 -9.92 13.70 9.61
CA ASP A 29 -9.44 13.78 8.24
C ASP A 29 -8.11 13.03 8.09
N THR A 30 -8.13 11.92 7.35
CA THR A 30 -6.94 11.11 7.05
C THR A 30 -6.28 11.51 5.73
N SER A 31 -6.73 12.59 5.07
CA SER A 31 -6.23 13.01 3.75
C SER A 31 -4.73 13.31 3.71
N ASN A 32 -4.14 13.67 4.87
CA ASN A 32 -2.72 13.99 5.00
C ASN A 32 -1.84 12.79 5.41
N GLU A 33 -2.39 11.58 5.50
CA GLU A 33 -1.59 10.40 5.80
C GLU A 33 -0.65 10.09 4.64
N LYS A 34 0.66 10.09 4.94
CA LYS A 34 1.66 9.65 3.96
C LYS A 34 1.47 8.16 3.71
N ALA A 35 1.36 7.80 2.44
CA ALA A 35 1.32 6.40 2.04
C ALA A 35 2.56 5.67 2.59
N VAL A 36 2.33 4.48 3.16
CA VAL A 36 3.41 3.63 3.65
C VAL A 36 4.25 3.20 2.45
N ARG A 37 5.56 3.34 2.58
CA ARG A 37 6.53 2.95 1.57
C ARG A 37 6.40 1.47 1.22
N THR A 38 6.26 1.18 -0.07
CA THR A 38 6.08 -0.17 -0.61
C THR A 38 7.41 -0.74 -1.13
N HIS A 39 7.43 -2.06 -1.39
CA HIS A 39 8.57 -2.69 -2.06
C HIS A 39 8.82 -2.12 -3.46
N TRP A 40 7.76 -1.66 -4.14
CA TRP A 40 7.84 -1.02 -5.44
C TRP A 40 8.54 0.34 -5.35
N ASP A 41 8.21 1.15 -4.36
CA ASP A 41 8.89 2.44 -4.14
C ASP A 41 10.38 2.22 -3.88
N MET A 42 10.72 1.20 -3.08
CA MET A 42 12.11 0.80 -2.88
C MET A 42 12.80 0.39 -4.18
N LEU A 43 12.09 -0.28 -5.09
CA LEU A 43 12.63 -0.73 -6.37
C LEU A 43 12.91 0.46 -7.30
N LEU A 44 11.98 1.41 -7.37
CA LEU A 44 12.13 2.61 -8.20
C LEU A 44 13.24 3.56 -7.71
N GLU A 45 13.62 3.49 -6.44
CA GLU A 45 14.77 4.25 -5.92
C GLU A 45 16.13 3.72 -6.39
N ARG A 46 16.19 2.46 -6.85
CA ARG A 46 17.44 1.80 -7.26
C ARG A 46 17.46 1.34 -8.71
N ARG A 47 16.31 1.37 -9.41
CA ARG A 47 16.18 0.99 -10.82
C ARG A 47 15.32 1.98 -11.57
N SER A 48 15.68 2.20 -12.84
CA SER A 48 14.90 3.05 -13.73
C SER A 48 13.77 2.26 -14.40
N LEU A 49 12.72 2.96 -14.87
CA LEU A 49 11.64 2.32 -15.63
C LEU A 49 12.15 1.57 -16.88
N PRO A 50 13.04 2.14 -17.72
CA PRO A 50 13.57 1.43 -18.89
C PRO A 50 14.32 0.14 -18.54
N GLU A 51 15.04 0.13 -17.42
CA GLU A 51 15.73 -1.07 -16.94
C GLU A 51 14.74 -2.17 -16.52
N LEU A 52 13.65 -1.80 -15.83
CA LEU A 52 12.60 -2.72 -15.44
C LEU A 52 11.85 -3.28 -16.65
N GLU A 53 11.60 -2.46 -17.67
CA GLU A 53 11.02 -2.89 -18.94
C GLU A 53 11.91 -3.91 -19.67
N GLN A 54 13.22 -3.67 -19.72
CA GLN A 54 14.16 -4.64 -20.30
C GLN A 54 14.15 -5.97 -19.55
N ILE A 55 14.22 -5.92 -18.20
CA ILE A 55 14.17 -7.14 -17.36
C ILE A 55 12.86 -7.90 -17.61
N LEU A 56 11.74 -7.20 -17.78
CA LEU A 56 10.45 -7.82 -18.08
C LEU A 56 10.48 -8.53 -19.44
N GLU A 57 10.99 -7.89 -20.50
CA GLU A 57 11.05 -8.51 -21.83
C GLU A 57 11.98 -9.73 -21.85
N ASP A 58 13.12 -9.67 -21.15
CA ASP A 58 14.02 -10.81 -21.01
C ASP A 58 13.31 -12.00 -20.34
N ARG A 59 12.54 -11.74 -19.27
CA ARG A 59 11.76 -12.77 -18.57
C ARG A 59 10.63 -13.33 -19.42
N LEU A 60 9.95 -12.49 -20.18
CA LEU A 60 8.89 -12.91 -21.11
C LEU A 60 9.46 -13.77 -22.24
N THR A 61 10.64 -13.44 -22.75
CA THR A 61 11.33 -14.24 -23.78
C THR A 61 11.62 -15.64 -23.26
N ILE A 62 12.24 -15.77 -22.08
CA ILE A 62 12.48 -17.07 -21.43
C ILE A 62 11.17 -17.84 -21.22
N LEU A 63 10.10 -17.15 -20.81
CA LEU A 63 8.80 -17.78 -20.59
C LEU A 63 8.20 -18.35 -21.90
N ARG A 64 8.25 -17.59 -23.00
CA ARG A 64 7.76 -18.01 -24.32
C ARG A 64 8.58 -19.18 -24.87
N GLU A 65 9.90 -19.14 -24.72
CA GLU A 65 10.79 -20.25 -25.07
C GLU A 65 10.42 -21.53 -24.32
N ARG A 66 10.22 -21.42 -23.00
CA ARG A 66 9.78 -22.56 -22.16
C ARG A 66 8.41 -23.11 -22.55
N ARG A 67 7.52 -22.28 -23.10
CA ARG A 67 6.18 -22.69 -23.59
C ARG A 67 6.21 -23.24 -25.01
N GLY A 68 7.32 -23.15 -25.73
CA GLY A 68 7.41 -23.57 -27.14
C GLY A 68 6.67 -22.62 -28.10
N GLU A 69 6.29 -21.43 -27.65
CA GLU A 69 5.69 -20.36 -28.46
C GLU A 69 6.82 -19.70 -29.27
N ARG A 70 7.28 -20.39 -30.32
CA ARG A 70 8.24 -19.82 -31.27
C ARG A 70 7.51 -18.66 -31.98
N ARG A 71 8.00 -17.42 -31.82
CA ARG A 71 7.45 -16.24 -32.52
C ARG A 71 7.27 -16.61 -33.98
N SER A 72 6.04 -16.67 -34.45
CA SER A 72 5.76 -16.74 -35.88
C SER A 72 6.41 -15.50 -36.49
N ALA A 73 7.33 -15.73 -37.43
CA ALA A 73 8.05 -14.69 -38.14
C ALA A 73 7.09 -13.77 -38.92
#